data_AF-A0A510X3I4-F1
#
_entry.id   AF-A0A510X3I4-F1
#
_cell.length_a   1.000
_cell.length_b   1.000
_cell.length_c   1.000
_cell.angle_alpha   90.00
_cell.angle_beta   90.00
_cell.angle_gamma   90.00
#
_symmetry.space_group_name_H-M   'P 1'
#
loop_
_entity.id
_entity.type
_entity.pdbx_description
1 polymer ?
#
loop_
_entity_poly.entity_id
_entity_poly.type
_entity_poly.pdbx_seq_one_letter_code
_entity_poly.pdbx_strand_id
1 'polypeptide(L)' 'MLETFEAWITPIMIGSLILFMTFIIWDLSRRSKAGKFGTLMLFVVLGAGIMGYLFKVIITYLMEGGGLV' A
#
# COMPACT_ATOMS: atom_id res chain seq x y z
N MET A 1 16.04 -9.83 -22.46
CA MET A 1 14.98 -10.74 -21.96
C MET A 1 15.05 -10.96 -20.46
N LEU A 2 16.23 -11.13 -19.85
CA LEU A 2 16.35 -11.24 -18.38
C LEU A 2 16.12 -9.90 -17.67
N GLU A 3 16.63 -8.79 -18.19
CA GLU A 3 16.42 -7.46 -17.57
C GLU A 3 14.95 -7.04 -17.49
N THR A 4 14.15 -7.36 -18.51
CA THR A 4 12.69 -7.13 -18.50
C THR A 4 11.96 -8.05 -17.52
N PHE A 5 12.51 -9.22 -17.19
CA PHE A 5 11.93 -10.07 -16.16
C PHE A 5 12.30 -9.56 -14.76
N GLU A 6 13.56 -9.16 -14.58
CA GLU A 6 14.04 -8.61 -13.32
C GLU A 6 13.38 -7.27 -12.96
N ALA A 7 13.17 -6.39 -13.95
CA ALA A 7 12.52 -5.09 -13.76
C ALA A 7 11.04 -5.18 -13.34
N TRP A 8 10.36 -6.28 -13.67
CA TRP A 8 8.97 -6.51 -13.28
C TRP A 8 8.87 -7.30 -11.97
N ILE A 9 9.74 -8.30 -11.77
CA ILE A 9 9.68 -9.18 -10.60
C ILE A 9 10.10 -8.44 -9.32
N THR A 10 11.11 -7.56 -9.38
CA THR A 10 11.62 -6.83 -8.21
C THR A 10 10.58 -5.89 -7.57
N PRO A 11 9.90 -4.99 -8.30
CA PRO A 11 8.89 -4.13 -7.69
C PRO A 11 7.66 -4.90 -7.21
N ILE A 12 7.30 -6.00 -7.89
CA ILE A 12 6.18 -6.85 -7.48
C ILE A 12 6.52 -7.58 -6.17
N MET A 13 7.71 -8.17 -6.04
CA MET A 13 8.17 -8.84 -4.82
C MET A 13 8.25 -7.87 -3.65
N ILE A 14 8.92 -6.72 -3.84
CA ILE A 14 9.08 -5.71 -2.79
C ILE A 14 7.73 -5.10 -2.41
N GLY A 15 6.88 -4.77 -3.39
CA GLY A 15 5.54 -4.24 -3.16
C GLY A 15 4.65 -5.22 -2.41
N SER A 16 4.71 -6.51 -2.75
CA SER A 16 3.97 -7.57 -2.05
C SER A 16 4.42 -7.72 -0.60
N LEU A 17 5.74 -7.63 -0.34
CA LEU A 17 6.30 -7.71 1.01
C LEU A 17 5.85 -6.53 1.90
N ILE A 18 5.88 -5.31 1.36
CA ILE A 18 5.43 -4.08 2.07
C ILE A 18 3.92 -4.14 2.36
N LEU A 19 3.14 -4.64 1.40
CA LEU A 19 1.70 -4.80 1.55
C LEU A 19 1.38 -5.86 2.61
N PHE A 20 2.15 -6.95 2.66
CA PHE A 20 2.04 -7.97 3.70
C PHE A 20 2.34 -7.42 5.11
N MET A 21 3.35 -6.56 5.25
CA MET A 21 3.63 -5.89 6.53
C MET A 21 2.48 -4.97 6.97
N THR A 22 1.91 -4.22 6.02
CA THR A 22 0.75 -3.34 6.29
C THR A 22 -0.50 -4.14 6.67
N PHE A 23 -0.70 -5.30 6.03
CA PHE A 23 -1.78 -6.24 6.34
C PHE A 23 -1.62 -6.89 7.72
N ILE A 24 -0.40 -7.25 8.13
CA ILE A 24 -0.13 -7.76 9.49
C ILE A 24 -0.46 -6.69 10.53
N ILE A 25 -0.06 -5.44 10.29
CA ILE A 25 -0.39 -4.33 11.19
C ILE A 25 -1.91 -4.14 11.27
N TRP A 26 -2.67 -4.34 10.17
CA TRP A 26 -4.15 -4.37 10.16
C TRP A 26 -4.72 -5.47 11.07
N ASP A 27 -4.19 -6.70 10.98
CA ASP A 27 -4.70 -7.85 11.74
C ASP A 27 -4.34 -7.78 13.23
N LEU A 28 -3.10 -7.40 13.55
CA LEU A 28 -2.63 -7.20 14.93
C LEU A 28 -3.48 -6.12 15.63
N SER A 29 -3.78 -5.07 14.88
CA SER A 29 -4.73 -4.02 15.21
C SER A 29 -6.09 -4.52 15.68
N ARG A 30 -6.66 -5.42 14.88
CA ARG A 30 -8.02 -5.94 15.05
C ARG A 30 -8.08 -6.94 16.20
N ARG A 31 -7.05 -7.78 16.33
CA ARG A 31 -6.95 -8.83 17.35
C ARG A 31 -6.58 -8.31 18.73
N SER A 32 -5.77 -7.25 18.82
CA SER A 32 -5.21 -6.83 20.11
C SER A 32 -6.20 -6.15 21.06
N LYS A 33 -7.44 -5.83 20.64
CA LYS A 33 -8.34 -4.94 21.40
C LYS A 33 -7.56 -3.74 21.99
N ALA A 34 -6.61 -3.20 21.21
CA ALA A 34 -5.89 -2.01 21.60
C ALA A 34 -6.98 -0.97 21.89
N GLY A 35 -7.00 -0.43 23.12
CA GLY A 35 -8.15 0.30 23.67
C GLY A 35 -8.68 1.43 22.77
N LYS A 36 -9.67 2.22 23.22
CA LYS A 36 -10.33 3.25 22.36
C LYS A 36 -9.37 4.11 21.53
N PHE A 37 -8.17 4.42 22.05
CA PHE A 37 -7.09 5.11 21.32
C PHE A 37 -6.40 4.26 20.24
N GLY A 38 -6.11 2.99 20.51
CA GLY A 38 -5.48 2.08 19.56
C GLY A 38 -6.39 1.79 18.36
N THR A 39 -7.66 1.46 18.58
CA THR A 39 -8.61 1.20 17.48
C THR A 39 -8.76 2.43 16.56
N LEU A 40 -8.72 3.65 17.11
CA LEU A 40 -8.75 4.90 16.34
C LEU A 40 -7.50 5.08 15.48
N MET A 41 -6.31 4.89 16.06
CA MET A 41 -5.04 5.02 15.33
C MET A 41 -4.93 3.99 14.21
N LEU A 42 -5.44 2.78 14.44
CA LEU A 42 -5.45 1.70 13.45
C LEU A 42 -6.44 1.98 12.34
N PHE A 43 -7.63 2.49 12.66
CA PHE A 43 -8.58 2.94 11.64
C PHE A 43 -8.02 4.09 10.78
N VAL A 44 -7.23 4.99 11.39
CA VAL A 44 -6.55 6.08 10.69
C VAL A 44 -5.42 5.57 9.80
N VAL A 45 -4.53 4.71 10.29
CA VAL A 45 -3.43 4.12 9.47
C VAL A 45 -4.01 3.32 8.30
N LEU A 46 -5.14 2.67 8.52
CA LEU A 46 -5.82 1.89 7.49
C LEU A 46 -6.58 2.71 6.47
N GLY A 47 -7.33 3.71 6.92
CA GLY A 47 -7.95 4.70 6.05
C GLY A 47 -6.89 5.46 5.24
N ALA A 48 -5.79 5.86 5.88
CA ALA A 48 -4.67 6.54 5.25
C ALA A 48 -3.91 5.62 4.26
N GLY A 49 -3.77 4.33 4.55
CA GLY A 49 -3.16 3.37 3.64
C GLY A 49 -3.97 3.18 2.35
N ILE A 50 -5.30 3.02 2.49
CA ILE A 50 -6.21 2.90 1.34
C ILE A 50 -6.27 4.23 0.56
N MET A 51 -6.41 5.36 1.25
CA MET A 51 -6.37 6.68 0.63
C MET A 51 -5.05 6.96 -0.08
N GLY A 52 -3.91 6.64 0.52
CA GLY A 52 -2.58 6.85 -0.04
C GLY A 52 -2.35 6.01 -1.30
N TYR A 53 -2.81 4.76 -1.32
CA TYR A 53 -2.80 3.94 -2.53
C TYR A 53 -3.71 4.51 -3.62
N LEU A 54 -4.91 4.96 -3.24
CA LEU A 54 -5.86 5.55 -4.19
C LEU A 54 -5.31 6.84 -4.82
N PHE A 55 -4.69 7.72 -4.03
CA PHE A 55 -4.00 8.91 -4.53
C PHE A 55 -2.85 8.53 -5.46
N LYS A 56 -2.05 7.53 -5.12
CA LYS A 56 -0.95 7.06 -5.99
C LYS A 56 -1.50 6.57 -7.34
N VAL A 57 -2.56 5.78 -7.35
CA VAL A 57 -3.21 5.30 -8.58
C VAL A 57 -3.77 6.46 -9.40
N ILE A 58 -4.46 7.41 -8.77
CA ILE A 58 -5.02 8.58 -9.45
C ILE A 58 -3.91 9.44 -10.07
N ILE A 59 -2.83 9.69 -9.33
CA ILE A 59 -1.70 10.48 -9.81
C ILE A 59 -0.98 9.74 -10.94
N THR A 60 -0.73 8.43 -10.82
CA THR A 60 -0.15 7.63 -11.90
C THR A 60 -1.05 7.66 -13.14
N TYR A 61 -2.36 7.53 -12.97
CA TYR A 61 -3.31 7.57 -14.08
C TYR A 61 -3.41 8.96 -14.72
N LEU A 62 -3.28 10.05 -13.95
CA LEU A 62 -3.19 11.42 -14.47
C LEU A 62 -1.84 11.70 -15.14
N MET A 63 -0.75 11.11 -14.65
CA MET A 63 0.57 11.24 -15.27
C MET A 63 0.67 10.43 -16.57
N GLU A 64 0.13 9.21 -16.60
CA GLU A 64 0.05 8.37 -17.80
C GLU A 64 -1.03 8.87 -18.78
N GLY A 65 -2.18 9.31 -18.28
CA GLY A 65 -3.28 9.88 -19.08
C GLY A 65 -3.06 11.33 -19.51
N GLY A 66 -2.13 12.04 -18.89
CA GLY A 66 -1.78 13.44 -19.15
C GLY A 66 -0.67 13.66 -20.17
N GLY A 67 -0.14 12.61 -20.80
CA GLY A 67 0.75 12.74 -21.97
C GLY A 67 2.11 13.36 -21.68
N LEU A 68 2.95 12.73 -20.85
CA LEU A 68 4.40 12.97 -20.84
C LEU A 68 5.21 11.66 -20.72
N VAL A 69 4.82 10.62 -21.47
CA VAL A 69 5.72 9.61 -22.03
C VAL A 69 5.32 9.36 -23.48
#